data_AF-A0A351MSC7-F1
#
_entry.id   AF-A0A351MSC7-F1
#
_cell.length_a   1.000
_cell.length_b   1.000
_cell.length_c   1.000
_cell.angle_alpha   90.00
_cell.angle_beta   90.00
_cell.angle_gamma   90.00
#
_symmetry.space_group_name_H-M   'P 1'
#
loop_
_entity.id
_entity.type
_entity.pdbx_description
1 polymer ?
#
loop_
_entity_poly.entity_id
_entity_poly.type
_entity_poly.pdbx_seq_one_letter_code
_entity_poly.pdbx_strand_id
1 'polypeptide(L)'
;MDDGVDDLEKRVDREIMRYLTLFGPMGGDVRLLLAARDIGHDLERVADEASVVARRVLTISDRGPLKDLLHVPVEGRLATAALRNAMDAFIEGDIVKARSVLDGDAEIDRLNRENYIALFGKAGDAAKVSASHVELIFISKAYERIGDHAKNIAEQVIFLLSGEDVRHAR
;
A
#
# COMPACT_ATOMS: atom_id res chain seq x y z
N MET A 1 7.28 -15.42 5.69
CA MET A 1 5.92 -14.98 5.30
C MET A 1 6.01 -14.23 3.98
N ASP A 2 7.06 -13.44 3.78
CA ASP A 2 7.35 -12.69 2.56
C ASP A 2 7.66 -13.57 1.33
N ASP A 3 8.50 -14.60 1.50
CA ASP A 3 9.02 -15.45 0.41
C ASP A 3 7.95 -16.02 -0.54
N GLY A 4 6.72 -16.22 -0.05
CA GLY A 4 5.61 -16.71 -0.86
C GLY A 4 5.07 -15.68 -1.86
N VAL A 5 5.07 -14.39 -1.50
CA VAL A 5 4.64 -13.30 -2.38
C VAL A 5 5.73 -12.99 -3.41
N ASP A 6 7.01 -13.00 -3.00
CA ASP A 6 8.15 -12.90 -3.93
C ASP A 6 8.10 -13.96 -5.03
N ASP A 7 7.77 -15.20 -4.66
CA ASP A 7 7.70 -16.30 -5.62
C ASP A 7 6.50 -16.15 -6.56
N LEU A 8 5.41 -15.53 -6.11
CA LEU A 8 4.27 -15.17 -6.93
C LEU A 8 4.61 -14.04 -7.91
N GLU A 9 5.30 -12.99 -7.47
CA GLU A 9 5.80 -11.90 -8.34
C GLU A 9 6.69 -12.48 -9.46
N LYS A 10 7.69 -13.29 -9.10
CA LYS A 10 8.56 -13.97 -10.07
C LYS A 10 7.79 -14.88 -11.01
N ARG A 11 6.69 -15.49 -10.54
CA ARG A 11 5.83 -16.34 -11.38
C ARG A 11 5.04 -15.51 -12.38
N VAL A 12 4.49 -14.37 -11.97
CA VAL A 12 3.82 -13.42 -12.87
C VAL A 12 4.77 -13.00 -13.99
N ASP A 13 6.00 -12.61 -13.65
CA ASP A 13 7.02 -12.24 -14.64
C ASP A 13 7.32 -13.36 -15.64
N ARG A 14 7.44 -14.61 -15.18
CA ARG A 14 7.64 -15.76 -16.06
C ARG A 14 6.47 -15.99 -17.01
N GLU A 15 5.24 -15.89 -16.52
CA GLU A 15 4.06 -16.06 -17.38
C GLU A 15 3.91 -14.92 -18.39
N ILE A 16 4.25 -13.69 -18.01
CA ILE A 16 4.29 -12.54 -18.94
C ILE A 16 5.31 -12.80 -20.05
N MET A 17 6.54 -13.18 -19.70
CA MET A 17 7.58 -13.49 -20.69
C MET A 17 7.18 -14.63 -21.62
N ARG A 18 6.56 -15.67 -21.08
CA ARG A 18 6.03 -16.79 -21.85
C ARG A 18 4.94 -16.33 -22.82
N TYR A 19 4.00 -15.50 -22.36
CA TYR A 19 2.91 -14.99 -23.20
C TYR A 19 3.44 -14.07 -24.33
N LEU A 20 4.37 -13.18 -24.01
CA LEU A 20 5.05 -12.32 -25.00
C LEU A 20 5.73 -13.15 -26.10
N THR A 21 6.46 -14.20 -25.70
CA THR A 21 7.25 -15.03 -26.61
C THR A 21 6.37 -15.90 -27.51
N LEU A 22 5.25 -16.41 -26.98
CA LEU A 22 4.40 -17.36 -27.70
C LEU A 22 3.38 -16.70 -28.61
N PHE A 23 2.87 -15.51 -28.24
CA PHE A 23 1.67 -14.96 -28.88
C PHE A 23 1.86 -13.61 -29.56
N GLY A 24 2.96 -12.88 -29.30
CA GLY A 24 3.21 -11.57 -29.90
C GLY A 24 2.07 -10.56 -29.66
N PRO A 25 1.65 -10.33 -28.39
CA PRO A 25 0.51 -9.48 -28.06
C PRO A 25 0.70 -8.04 -28.53
N MET A 26 -0.42 -7.34 -28.74
CA MET A 26 -0.43 -5.95 -29.22
C MET A 26 -1.44 -5.09 -28.48
N GLY A 27 -1.20 -3.78 -28.46
CA GLY A 27 -2.15 -2.79 -27.94
C GLY A 27 -2.55 -3.05 -26.49
N GLY A 28 -3.84 -3.34 -26.26
CA GLY A 28 -4.40 -3.57 -24.93
C GLY A 28 -3.76 -4.74 -24.18
N ASP A 29 -3.37 -5.80 -24.88
CA ASP A 29 -2.72 -6.96 -24.25
C ASP A 29 -1.35 -6.58 -23.66
N VAL A 30 -0.60 -5.72 -24.35
CA VAL A 30 0.69 -5.22 -23.84
C VAL A 30 0.48 -4.36 -22.59
N ARG A 31 -0.56 -3.50 -22.59
CA ARG A 31 -0.89 -2.71 -21.40
C ARG A 31 -1.28 -3.61 -20.22
N LEU A 32 -2.05 -4.66 -20.45
CA LEU A 32 -2.43 -5.61 -19.40
C LEU A 32 -1.21 -6.31 -18.81
N LEU A 33 -0.28 -6.77 -19.65
CA LEU A 33 0.93 -7.44 -19.18
C LEU A 33 1.84 -6.51 -18.38
N LEU A 34 1.99 -5.25 -18.81
CA LEU A 34 2.75 -4.24 -18.07
C LEU A 34 2.08 -3.90 -16.73
N ALA A 35 0.77 -3.64 -16.74
CA ALA A 35 0.03 -3.36 -15.52
C ALA A 35 0.08 -4.54 -14.54
N ALA A 36 -0.06 -5.79 -15.02
CA ALA A 36 0.03 -6.98 -14.18
C ALA A 36 1.41 -7.14 -13.54
N ARG A 37 2.48 -6.80 -14.25
CA ARG A 37 3.84 -6.78 -13.70
C ARG A 37 3.98 -5.74 -12.60
N ASP A 38 3.62 -4.50 -12.90
CA ASP A 38 3.80 -3.37 -11.99
C ASP A 38 2.95 -3.56 -10.71
N ILE A 39 1.70 -4.02 -10.87
CA ILE A 39 0.81 -4.37 -9.75
C ILE A 39 1.39 -5.55 -8.94
N GLY A 40 1.98 -6.55 -9.60
CA GLY A 40 2.66 -7.66 -8.93
C GLY A 40 3.79 -7.18 -8.02
N HIS A 41 4.56 -6.20 -8.47
CA HIS A 41 5.61 -5.55 -7.69
C HIS A 41 5.06 -4.77 -6.50
N ASP A 42 4.03 -3.92 -6.71
CA ASP A 42 3.41 -3.18 -5.60
C ASP A 42 2.80 -4.12 -4.54
N LEU A 43 2.28 -5.28 -4.93
CA LEU A 43 1.79 -6.30 -3.98
C LEU A 43 2.90 -6.95 -3.15
N GLU A 44 4.08 -7.18 -3.72
CA GLU A 44 5.27 -7.61 -2.96
C GLU A 44 5.64 -6.57 -1.92
N ARG A 45 5.73 -5.30 -2.31
CA ARG A 45 6.02 -4.19 -1.39
C ARG A 45 5.00 -4.10 -0.24
N VAL A 46 3.72 -4.30 -0.52
CA VAL A 46 2.67 -4.34 0.50
C VAL A 46 2.87 -5.49 1.48
N ALA A 47 3.28 -6.67 1.01
CA ALA A 47 3.58 -7.82 1.87
C ALA A 47 4.76 -7.55 2.80
N ASP A 48 5.76 -6.84 2.28
CA ASP A 48 6.93 -6.35 2.99
C ASP A 48 6.54 -5.41 4.15
N GLU A 49 5.69 -4.41 3.86
CA GLU A 49 5.15 -3.47 4.87
C GLU A 49 4.25 -4.18 5.89
N ALA A 50 3.42 -5.13 5.45
CA ALA A 50 2.61 -5.95 6.37
C ALA A 50 3.50 -6.76 7.34
N SER A 51 4.64 -7.25 6.86
CA SER A 51 5.64 -7.92 7.70
C SER A 51 6.29 -6.97 8.69
N VAL A 52 6.54 -5.70 8.32
CA VAL A 52 6.97 -4.65 9.25
C VAL A 52 5.92 -4.45 10.35
N VAL A 53 4.64 -4.27 9.99
CA VAL A 53 3.54 -4.09 10.95
C VAL A 53 3.49 -5.26 11.94
N ALA A 54 3.50 -6.51 11.45
CA ALA A 54 3.43 -7.70 12.27
C ALA A 54 4.57 -7.75 13.31
N ARG A 55 5.82 -7.52 12.89
CA ARG A 55 6.99 -7.51 13.79
C ARG A 55 6.90 -6.41 14.86
N ARG A 56 6.40 -5.23 14.50
CA ARG A 56 6.27 -4.08 15.42
C ARG A 56 5.15 -4.31 16.43
N VAL A 57 4.03 -4.90 16.02
CA VAL A 57 2.93 -5.27 16.91
C VAL A 57 3.38 -6.29 17.96
N LEU A 58 4.17 -7.29 17.58
CA LEU A 58 4.75 -8.25 18.54
C LEU A 58 5.65 -7.54 19.56
N THR A 59 6.53 -6.65 19.10
CA THR A 59 7.40 -5.85 19.97
C THR A 59 6.61 -5.01 20.98
N ILE A 60 5.47 -4.44 20.58
CA ILE A 60 4.57 -3.70 21.49
C ILE A 60 3.94 -4.67 22.50
N SER A 61 3.46 -5.82 22.03
CA SER A 61 2.76 -6.82 22.84
C SER A 61 3.65 -7.38 23.96
N ASP A 62 4.94 -7.62 23.67
CA ASP A 62 5.94 -8.08 24.64
C ASP A 62 6.19 -7.08 25.79
N ARG A 63 5.94 -5.78 25.54
CA ARG A 63 6.09 -4.70 26.54
C ARG A 63 4.82 -4.44 27.35
N GLY A 64 3.71 -5.11 27.02
CA GLY A 64 2.41 -4.93 27.64
C GLY A 64 1.48 -3.96 26.89
N PRO A 65 0.20 -3.87 27.30
CA PRO A 65 -0.83 -3.16 26.56
C PRO A 65 -0.57 -1.65 26.48
N LEU A 66 -0.59 -1.11 25.26
CA LEU A 66 -0.51 0.32 25.00
C LEU A 66 -1.92 0.93 25.05
N LYS A 67 -2.13 1.94 25.90
CA LYS A 67 -3.45 2.55 26.10
C LYS A 67 -3.86 3.52 25.00
N ASP A 68 -2.92 4.28 24.45
CA ASP A 68 -3.17 5.26 23.40
C ASP A 68 -2.56 4.75 22.09
N LEU A 69 -3.42 4.45 21.12
CA LEU A 69 -3.04 3.97 19.79
C LEU A 69 -3.07 5.09 18.75
N LEU A 70 -3.28 6.34 19.16
CA LEU A 70 -3.45 7.48 18.26
C LEU A 70 -4.52 7.18 17.20
N HIS A 71 -4.29 7.57 15.95
CA HIS A 71 -5.16 7.26 14.81
C HIS A 71 -4.75 5.99 14.06
N VAL A 72 -3.71 5.27 14.49
CA VAL A 72 -3.13 4.12 13.76
C VAL A 72 -4.15 3.03 13.41
N PRO A 73 -5.11 2.64 14.29
CA PRO A 73 -6.12 1.65 13.91
C PRO A 73 -7.08 2.13 12.81
N VAL A 74 -7.35 3.44 12.73
CA VAL A 74 -8.19 4.04 11.68
C VAL A 74 -7.40 4.09 10.37
N GLU A 75 -6.17 4.60 10.43
CA GLU A 75 -5.23 4.66 9.30
C GLU A 75 -5.05 3.29 8.66
N GLY A 76 -4.81 2.24 9.45
CA GLY A 76 -4.65 0.88 8.94
C GLY A 76 -5.90 0.31 8.25
N ARG A 77 -7.10 0.66 8.72
CA ARG A 77 -8.35 0.29 8.03
C ARG A 77 -8.48 0.99 6.68
N LEU A 78 -8.12 2.27 6.61
CA LEU A 78 -8.16 3.03 5.37
C LEU A 78 -7.14 2.52 4.35
N ALA A 79 -5.89 2.29 4.77
CA ALA A 79 -4.85 1.72 3.91
C ALA A 79 -5.25 0.33 3.37
N THR A 80 -5.79 -0.54 4.23
CA THR A 80 -6.28 -1.87 3.82
C THR A 80 -7.46 -1.79 2.86
N ALA A 81 -8.38 -0.83 3.08
CA ALA A 81 -9.51 -0.60 2.19
C ALA A 81 -9.08 -0.03 0.84
N ALA A 82 -8.12 0.89 0.82
CA ALA A 82 -7.54 1.44 -0.41
C ALA A 82 -6.92 0.34 -1.27
N LEU A 83 -6.11 -0.53 -0.66
CA LEU A 83 -5.52 -1.68 -1.35
C LEU A 83 -6.58 -2.62 -1.93
N ARG A 84 -7.60 -2.96 -1.13
CA ARG A 84 -8.70 -3.80 -1.59
C ARG A 84 -9.42 -3.16 -2.78
N ASN A 85 -9.78 -1.89 -2.68
CA ASN A 85 -10.50 -1.18 -3.73
C ASN A 85 -9.66 -1.08 -5.01
N ALA A 86 -8.35 -0.90 -4.90
CA ALA A 86 -7.44 -0.88 -6.05
C ALA A 86 -7.39 -2.24 -6.76
N MET A 87 -7.33 -3.33 -5.98
CA MET A 87 -7.38 -4.70 -6.52
C MET A 87 -8.73 -5.05 -7.13
N ASP A 88 -9.84 -4.67 -6.48
CA ASP A 88 -11.18 -4.85 -7.02
C ASP A 88 -11.35 -4.07 -8.33
N ALA A 89 -10.80 -2.84 -8.41
CA ALA A 89 -10.82 -2.04 -9.63
C ALA A 89 -10.05 -2.71 -10.77
N PHE A 90 -8.90 -3.33 -10.48
CA PHE A 90 -8.13 -4.09 -11.46
C PHE A 90 -8.89 -5.33 -11.96
N ILE A 91 -9.46 -6.11 -11.05
CA ILE A 91 -10.16 -7.37 -11.38
C ILE A 91 -11.45 -7.11 -12.16
N GLU A 92 -12.20 -6.07 -11.78
CA GLU A 92 -13.49 -5.74 -12.36
C GLU A 92 -13.40 -4.81 -13.57
N GLY A 93 -12.22 -4.20 -13.81
CA GLY A 93 -12.05 -3.18 -14.85
C GLY A 93 -12.80 -1.88 -14.54
N ASP A 94 -12.85 -1.48 -13.27
CA ASP A 94 -13.62 -0.32 -12.81
C ASP A 94 -12.72 0.92 -12.61
N ILE A 95 -12.72 1.79 -13.61
CA ILE A 95 -11.95 3.05 -13.58
C ILE A 95 -12.46 4.04 -12.53
N VAL A 96 -13.75 4.01 -12.20
CA VAL A 96 -14.35 4.93 -11.21
C VAL A 96 -13.89 4.52 -9.81
N LYS A 97 -13.88 3.21 -9.53
CA LYS A 97 -13.33 2.67 -8.30
C LYS A 97 -11.83 2.98 -8.17
N ALA A 98 -11.04 2.84 -9.23
CA ALA A 98 -9.63 3.24 -9.23
C ALA A 98 -9.45 4.73 -8.87
N ARG A 99 -10.23 5.63 -9.48
CA ARG A 99 -10.17 7.07 -9.14
C ARG A 99 -10.53 7.35 -7.68
N SER A 100 -11.52 6.65 -7.12
CA SER A 100 -11.88 6.81 -5.71
C SER A 100 -10.76 6.44 -4.73
N VAL A 101 -9.84 5.55 -5.13
CA VAL A 101 -8.64 5.22 -4.33
C VAL A 101 -7.71 6.43 -4.27
N LEU A 102 -7.49 7.10 -5.41
CA LEU A 102 -6.66 8.30 -5.49
C LEU A 102 -7.25 9.44 -4.64
N ASP A 103 -8.56 9.61 -4.66
CA ASP A 103 -9.25 10.65 -3.87
C ASP A 103 -9.14 10.41 -2.35
N GLY A 104 -9.01 9.14 -1.93
CA GLY A 104 -8.89 8.74 -0.53
C GLY A 104 -7.47 8.83 0.05
N ASP A 105 -6.44 8.95 -0.80
CA ASP A 105 -5.01 8.95 -0.44
C ASP A 105 -4.67 10.03 0.60
N ALA A 106 -5.16 11.26 0.37
CA ALA A 106 -4.88 12.41 1.21
C ALA A 106 -5.31 12.25 2.68
N GLU A 107 -6.30 11.39 2.95
CA GLU A 107 -6.77 11.12 4.30
C GLU A 107 -5.81 10.21 5.08
N ILE A 108 -5.25 9.17 4.44
CA ILE A 108 -4.22 8.31 5.05
C ILE A 108 -3.00 9.17 5.41
N ASP A 109 -2.59 9.98 4.45
CA ASP A 109 -1.50 10.94 4.52
C ASP A 109 -1.67 11.95 5.68
N ARG A 110 -2.91 12.44 5.87
CA ARG A 110 -3.27 13.33 6.97
C ARG A 110 -3.16 12.63 8.32
N LEU A 111 -3.72 11.42 8.46
CA LEU A 111 -3.66 10.65 9.71
C LEU A 111 -2.21 10.31 10.09
N ASN A 112 -1.38 9.96 9.11
CA ASN A 112 0.05 9.73 9.33
C ASN A 112 0.72 10.95 9.97
N ARG A 113 0.54 12.14 9.37
CA ARG A 113 1.06 13.41 9.90
C ARG A 113 0.51 13.73 11.29
N GLU A 114 -0.76 13.48 11.53
CA GLU A 114 -1.38 13.67 12.85
C GLU A 114 -0.79 12.76 13.91
N ASN A 115 -0.51 11.49 13.60
CA ASN A 115 0.18 10.57 14.50
C ASN A 115 1.60 11.07 14.82
N TYR A 116 2.35 11.55 13.83
CA TYR A 116 3.67 12.14 14.03
C TYR A 116 3.61 13.39 14.94
N ILE A 117 2.67 14.30 14.70
CA ILE A 117 2.49 15.53 15.51
C ILE A 117 2.04 15.18 16.92
N ALA A 118 1.12 14.22 17.08
CA ALA A 118 0.65 13.78 18.38
C ALA A 118 1.79 13.24 19.24
N LEU A 119 2.75 12.53 18.62
CA LEU A 119 3.87 11.95 19.36
C LEU A 119 5.05 12.91 19.59
N PHE A 120 5.42 13.72 18.59
CA PHE A 120 6.63 14.54 18.63
C PHE A 120 6.38 16.05 18.72
N GLY A 121 5.17 16.51 18.37
CA GLY A 121 4.83 17.93 18.24
C GLY A 121 4.62 18.66 19.58
N LYS A 122 4.38 17.94 20.68
CA LYS A 122 4.31 18.54 22.02
C LYS A 122 5.71 18.58 22.65
N ALA A 123 6.48 19.61 22.30
CA ALA A 123 7.84 19.86 22.78
C ALA A 123 8.02 20.06 24.32
N GLY A 124 7.04 19.67 25.14
CA GLY A 124 7.10 19.76 26.61
C GLY A 124 6.84 18.44 27.35
N ASP A 125 6.50 17.35 26.66
CA ASP A 125 6.02 16.10 27.30
C ASP A 125 6.87 14.86 26.88
N ALA A 126 8.11 15.07 26.46
CA ALA A 126 9.04 14.02 26.00
C ALA A 126 9.23 12.87 27.00
N ALA A 127 8.96 13.11 28.30
CA ALA A 127 8.97 12.09 29.35
C ALA A 127 7.86 11.02 29.22
N LYS A 128 6.88 11.18 28.32
CA LYS A 128 5.75 10.24 28.13
C LYS A 128 5.84 9.38 26.87
N VAL A 129 6.80 9.60 25.98
CA VAL A 129 6.97 8.81 24.76
C VAL A 129 7.66 7.49 25.12
N SER A 130 6.88 6.42 25.26
CA SER A 130 7.43 5.09 25.48
C SER A 130 8.01 4.50 24.19
N ALA A 131 8.92 3.54 24.31
CA ALA A 131 9.43 2.80 23.16
C ALA A 131 8.30 2.16 22.33
N SER A 132 7.18 1.76 22.94
CA SER A 132 6.00 1.24 22.23
C SER A 132 5.29 2.27 21.35
N HIS A 133 5.33 3.56 21.72
CA HIS A 133 4.81 4.62 20.84
C HIS A 133 5.72 4.85 19.63
N VAL A 134 7.03 4.65 19.79
CA VAL A 134 7.97 4.70 18.66
C VAL A 134 7.68 3.56 17.68
N GLU A 135 7.42 2.34 18.17
CA GLU A 135 6.98 1.22 17.31
C GLU A 135 5.67 1.56 16.59
N LEU A 136 4.75 2.26 17.26
CA LEU A 136 3.46 2.67 16.70
C LEU A 136 3.61 3.65 15.53
N ILE A 137 4.61 4.54 15.56
CA ILE A 137 4.93 5.41 14.42
C ILE A 137 5.49 4.62 13.24
N PHE A 138 6.32 3.60 13.49
CA PHE A 138 6.76 2.72 12.40
C PHE A 138 5.59 1.97 11.77
N ILE A 139 4.59 1.55 12.56
CA ILE A 139 3.35 0.95 12.04
C ILE A 139 2.57 1.98 11.22
N SER A 140 2.41 3.21 11.71
CA SER A 140 1.75 4.30 10.98
C SER A 140 2.43 4.54 9.62
N LYS A 141 3.77 4.62 9.59
CA LYS A 141 4.52 4.78 8.35
C LYS A 141 4.36 3.59 7.39
N ALA A 142 4.29 2.37 7.90
CA ALA A 142 4.01 1.20 7.07
C ALA A 142 2.60 1.25 6.44
N TYR A 143 1.59 1.75 7.16
CA TYR A 143 0.26 1.95 6.59
C TYR A 143 0.20 3.04 5.53
N GLU A 144 0.93 4.15 5.71
CA GLU A 144 1.06 5.16 4.65
C GLU A 144 1.71 4.58 3.39
N ARG A 145 2.76 3.76 3.53
CA ARG A 145 3.40 3.08 2.39
C ARG A 145 2.45 2.07 1.71
N ILE A 146 1.62 1.35 2.47
CA ILE A 146 0.55 0.51 1.89
C ILE A 146 -0.46 1.35 1.12
N GLY A 147 -0.82 2.54 1.62
CA GLY A 147 -1.65 3.52 0.91
C GLY A 147 -1.02 3.97 -0.41
N ASP A 148 0.26 4.32 -0.39
CA ASP A 148 1.02 4.69 -1.59
C ASP A 148 1.04 3.57 -2.64
N HIS A 149 1.26 2.32 -2.22
CA HIS A 149 1.21 1.18 -3.14
C HIS A 149 -0.21 0.93 -3.68
N ALA A 150 -1.25 1.13 -2.88
CA ALA A 150 -2.63 1.06 -3.36
C ALA A 150 -2.94 2.14 -4.41
N LYS A 151 -2.41 3.35 -4.21
CA LYS A 151 -2.49 4.44 -5.18
C LYS A 151 -1.78 4.09 -6.49
N ASN A 152 -0.54 3.57 -6.43
CA ASN A 152 0.18 3.12 -7.63
C ASN A 152 -0.63 2.09 -8.42
N ILE A 153 -1.21 1.09 -7.74
CA ILE A 153 -2.07 0.09 -8.37
C ILE A 153 -3.27 0.77 -9.05
N ALA A 154 -3.93 1.71 -8.40
CA ALA A 154 -5.05 2.44 -8.99
C ALA A 154 -4.64 3.28 -10.21
N GLU A 155 -3.47 3.92 -10.19
CA GLU A 155 -2.90 4.62 -11.35
C GLU A 155 -2.65 3.65 -12.52
N GLN A 156 -2.13 2.46 -12.25
CA GLN A 156 -1.93 1.40 -13.25
C GLN A 156 -3.25 0.90 -13.85
N VAL A 157 -4.30 0.78 -13.04
CA VAL A 157 -5.65 0.42 -13.52
C VAL A 157 -6.20 1.49 -14.45
N ILE A 158 -6.03 2.77 -14.12
CA ILE A 158 -6.46 3.88 -14.98
C ILE A 158 -5.70 3.81 -16.31
N PHE A 159 -4.38 3.68 -16.27
CA PHE A 159 -3.56 3.56 -17.48
C PHE A 159 -3.95 2.36 -18.33
N LEU A 160 -4.22 1.21 -17.72
CA LEU A 160 -4.68 0.00 -18.40
C LEU A 160 -5.97 0.26 -19.20
N LEU A 161 -6.96 0.89 -18.56
CA LEU A 161 -8.31 1.05 -19.08
C LEU A 161 -8.47 2.23 -20.05
N SER A 162 -7.84 3.38 -19.78
CA SER A 162 -7.97 4.58 -20.61
C SER A 162 -6.76 4.83 -21.53
N GLY A 163 -5.59 4.25 -21.22
CA GLY A 163 -4.32 4.61 -21.86
C GLY A 163 -3.77 5.97 -21.40
N GLU A 164 -4.43 6.64 -20.45
CA GLU A 164 -3.98 7.91 -19.90
C GLU A 164 -3.00 7.68 -18.75
N ASP A 165 -1.87 8.35 -18.79
CA ASP A 165 -0.93 8.38 -17.66
C ASP A 165 -1.35 9.49 -16.70
N VAL A 166 -1.95 9.10 -15.58
CA VAL A 166 -2.40 10.02 -14.52
C VAL A 166 -1.37 10.18 -13.39
N ARG A 167 -0.21 9.55 -13.52
CA ARG A 167 0.86 9.66 -12.52
C ARG A 167 1.36 11.10 -12.46
N HIS A 168 1.56 11.61 -11.25
CA HIS A 168 2.03 12.98 -11.00
C HIS A 168 1.17 14.10 -11.63
N ALA A 169 -0.07 13.82 -12.04
CA ALA A 169 -1.02 14.84 -12.47
C ALA A 169 -1.37 15.71 -11.24
N ARG A 170 -0.69 16.86 -11.12
CA ARG A 170 -0.93 17.88 -10.10
C ARG A 170 -1.98 18.87 -10.56
#